data_AF-A0A0R0M9T2-F1
#
_entry.id   AF-A0A0R0M9T2-F1
#
_cell.length_a   1.000
_cell.length_b   1.000
_cell.length_c   1.000
_cell.angle_alpha   90.00
_cell.angle_beta   90.00
_cell.angle_gamma   90.00
#
_symmetry.space_group_name_H-M   'P 1'
#
loop_
_entity.id
_entity.type
_entity.pdbx_description
1 polymer ?
#
loop_
_entity_poly.entity_id
_entity_poly.type
_entity_poly.pdbx_seq_one_letter_code
_entity_poly.pdbx_strand_id
1 'polypeptide(L)' 'MPLHEPEFMGNEWELVKNCLDSTFVSSVGKYVDRFEVMLAEYTGAKYAVAVVNGTAALHIALLLAGVKPVL' A
#
# COMPACT_ATOMS: atom_id res chain seq x y z
N MET A 1 -25.80 10.38 -10.44
CA MET A 1 -25.08 10.50 -9.15
C MET A 1 -24.02 9.41 -9.11
N PRO A 2 -22.75 9.71 -8.81
CA PRO A 2 -21.68 8.71 -8.78
C PRO A 2 -21.84 7.76 -7.58
N LEU A 3 -21.37 6.52 -7.72
CA LEU A 3 -21.42 5.50 -6.66
C LEU A 3 -20.25 5.64 -5.65
N HIS A 4 -19.08 6.04 -6.13
CA HIS A 4 -17.93 6.41 -5.32
C HIS A 4 -17.08 7.44 -6.09
N GLU A 5 -16.33 8.25 -5.37
CA GLU A 5 -15.32 9.17 -5.91
C GLU A 5 -14.11 9.22 -4.98
N PRO A 6 -12.89 9.44 -5.51
CA PRO A 6 -11.71 9.66 -4.67
C PRO A 6 -11.87 10.93 -3.84
N GLU A 7 -11.50 10.84 -2.57
CA GLU A 7 -11.55 11.95 -1.62
C GLU A 7 -10.13 12.32 -1.18
N PHE A 8 -9.79 13.60 -1.26
CA PHE A 8 -8.48 14.15 -0.89
C PHE A 8 -8.69 15.35 0.04
N MET A 9 -9.01 15.09 1.31
CA MET A 9 -9.31 16.12 2.32
C MET A 9 -8.21 16.31 3.37
N GLY A 10 -7.14 15.52 3.32
CA GLY A 10 -6.07 15.51 4.29
C GLY A 10 -4.79 16.15 3.77
N ASN A 11 -3.67 15.54 4.14
CA ASN A 11 -2.33 16.01 3.80
C ASN A 11 -1.79 15.36 2.52
N GLU A 12 -2.64 14.74 1.68
CA GLU A 12 -2.21 13.95 0.52
C GLU A 12 -1.33 14.77 -0.42
N TRP A 13 -1.72 16.01 -0.69
CA TRP A 13 -0.93 16.94 -1.52
C TRP A 13 0.47 17.19 -0.95
N GLU A 14 0.55 17.50 0.35
CA GLU A 14 1.84 17.76 1.01
C GLU A 14 2.71 16.51 1.07
N LEU A 15 2.13 15.33 1.31
CA LEU A 15 2.86 14.07 1.33
C LEU A 15 3.46 13.76 -0.04
N VAL A 16 2.68 13.91 -1.12
CA VAL A 16 3.14 13.71 -2.50
C VAL A 16 4.20 14.75 -2.88
N LYS A 17 3.98 16.02 -2.56
CA LYS A 17 4.96 17.08 -2.81
C LYS A 17 6.29 16.80 -2.11
N ASN A 18 6.25 16.33 -0.87
CA ASN A 18 7.45 15.94 -0.15
C ASN A 18 8.21 14.76 -0.82
N CYS A 19 7.51 13.81 -1.44
CA CYS A 19 8.17 12.75 -2.23
C CYS A 19 8.92 13.34 -3.43
N LEU A 20 8.30 14.28 -4.13
CA LEU A 20 8.90 14.96 -5.28
C LEU A 20 10.11 15.81 -4.85
N ASP A 21 9.94 16.64 -3.81
CA ASP A 21 10.98 17.53 -3.28
C ASP A 21 12.20 16.73 -2.76
N SER A 22 11.97 15.55 -2.17
CA SER A 22 13.04 14.67 -1.67
C SER A 22 13.61 13.71 -2.72
N THR A 23 13.05 13.65 -3.92
CA THR A 23 13.38 12.67 -4.99
C THR A 23 13.13 11.19 -4.65
N PHE A 24 12.58 10.89 -3.47
CA PHE A 24 12.16 9.53 -3.09
C PHE A 24 10.79 9.22 -3.72
N VAL A 25 10.81 8.90 -5.01
CA VAL A 25 9.61 8.60 -5.82
C VAL A 25 9.54 7.12 -6.25
N SER A 26 10.43 6.29 -5.73
CA SER A 26 10.48 4.85 -6.01
C SER A 26 9.63 4.06 -5.02
N SER A 27 9.58 2.73 -5.19
CA SER A 27 8.88 1.78 -4.31
C SER A 27 9.52 1.62 -2.92
N VAL A 28 10.55 2.41 -2.60
CA VAL A 28 11.24 2.42 -1.31
C VAL A 28 11.30 3.86 -0.82
N GLY A 29 10.86 4.10 0.41
CA GLY A 29 10.93 5.41 1.02
C GLY A 29 10.12 5.51 2.32
N LYS A 30 10.40 6.57 3.09
CA LYS A 30 9.86 6.78 4.45
C LYS A 30 8.33 6.68 4.56
N TYR A 31 7.59 7.02 3.50
CA TYR A 31 6.13 6.97 3.52
C TYR A 31 5.59 5.55 3.27
N VAL A 32 6.35 4.69 2.60
CA VAL A 32 6.01 3.26 2.46
C VAL A 32 6.17 2.58 3.81
N ASP A 33 7.33 2.75 4.46
CA ASP A 33 7.60 2.18 5.80
C ASP A 33 6.55 2.64 6.82
N ARG A 34 6.24 3.93 6.82
CA ARG A 34 5.20 4.50 7.70
C ARG A 34 3.82 3.93 7.41
N PHE A 35 3.45 3.76 6.14
CA PHE A 35 2.16 3.19 5.77
C PHE A 35 2.02 1.74 6.23
N GLU A 36 3.07 0.93 6.10
CA GLU A 36 3.08 -0.45 6.58
C GLU A 36 2.91 -0.52 8.11
N VAL A 37 3.64 0.30 8.87
CA VAL A 37 3.49 0.37 10.34
C VAL A 37 2.07 0.77 10.73
N MET A 38 1.56 1.85 10.14
CA MET A 38 0.20 2.35 10.44
C MET A 38 -0.88 1.32 10.09
N LEU A 39 -0.73 0.60 8.98
CA LEU A 39 -1.69 -0.41 8.56
C LEU A 39 -1.65 -1.65 9.47
N ALA A 40 -0.46 -2.07 9.90
CA ALA A 40 -0.33 -3.15 10.89
C ALA A 40 -0.99 -2.77 12.22
N GLU A 41 -0.76 -1.56 12.72
CA GLU A 41 -1.40 -1.03 13.94
C GLU A 41 -2.93 -0.95 13.79
N TYR A 42 -3.42 -0.42 12.67
CA TYR A 42 -4.85 -0.26 12.41
C TYR A 42 -5.59 -1.60 12.33
N THR A 43 -4.98 -2.60 11.69
CA THR A 43 -5.60 -3.92 11.49
C THR A 43 -5.37 -4.89 12.65
N GLY A 44 -4.39 -4.61 13.53
CA GLY A 44 -3.91 -5.54 14.54
C GLY A 44 -3.09 -6.71 13.97
N ALA A 45 -2.72 -6.66 12.69
CA ALA A 45 -1.86 -7.66 12.08
C ALA A 45 -0.42 -7.54 12.62
N LYS A 46 0.28 -8.67 12.74
CA LYS A 46 1.68 -8.67 13.18
C LYS A 46 2.61 -7.94 12.20
N TYR A 47 2.29 -7.98 10.91
CA TYR A 47 3.02 -7.34 9.83
C TYR A 47 2.05 -6.87 8.74
N ALA A 48 2.40 -5.80 8.04
CA ALA A 48 1.75 -5.37 6.81
C ALA A 48 2.83 -5.12 5.74
N VAL A 49 2.50 -5.37 4.47
CA VAL A 49 3.40 -5.18 3.33
C VAL A 49 2.67 -4.39 2.26
N ALA A 50 3.23 -3.26 1.86
CA ALA A 50 2.70 -2.40 0.81
C ALA A 50 2.95 -3.03 -0.57
N VAL A 51 1.90 -3.08 -1.38
CA VAL A 51 1.96 -3.60 -2.75
C VAL A 51 1.16 -2.71 -3.69
N VAL A 52 1.37 -2.87 -4.99
CA VAL A 52 0.86 -1.97 -6.03
C VAL A 52 -0.67 -1.93 -6.16
N ASN A 53 -1.38 -2.97 -5.73
CA ASN A 53 -2.84 -3.04 -5.67
C ASN A 53 -3.31 -4.33 -4.97
N GLY A 54 -4.63 -4.46 -4.76
CA GLY A 54 -5.23 -5.65 -4.13
C GLY A 54 -5.04 -6.95 -4.90
N THR A 55 -5.01 -6.92 -6.24
CA THR A 55 -4.78 -8.13 -7.05
C THR A 55 -3.37 -8.69 -6.84
N ALA A 56 -2.36 -7.81 -6.80
CA ALA A 56 -0.99 -8.20 -6.49
C ALA A 56 -0.87 -8.74 -5.06
N ALA A 57 -1.59 -8.15 -4.09
CA ALA A 57 -1.63 -8.63 -2.72
C ALA A 57 -2.14 -10.08 -2.65
N LEU A 58 -3.27 -10.36 -3.29
CA LEU A 58 -3.85 -11.70 -3.34
C LEU A 58 -2.94 -12.69 -4.05
N HIS A 59 -2.34 -12.29 -5.18
CA HIS A 59 -1.42 -13.15 -5.92
C HIS A 59 -0.23 -13.57 -5.07
N ILE A 60 0.45 -12.63 -4.41
CA ILE A 60 1.58 -12.94 -3.53
C ILE A 60 1.14 -13.79 -2.33
N ALA A 61 -0.03 -13.50 -1.73
CA ALA A 61 -0.55 -14.29 -0.63
C ALA A 61 -0.77 -15.76 -1.01
N LEU A 62 -1.31 -16.03 -2.21
CA LEU A 62 -1.49 -17.39 -2.71
C LEU A 62 -0.17 -18.10 -2.98
N LEU A 63 0.81 -17.40 -3.56
CA LEU A 63 2.16 -17.93 -3.76
C LEU A 63 2.82 -18.31 -2.43
N LEU A 64 2.74 -17.44 -1.41
CA LEU A 64 3.29 -17.68 -0.08
C LEU A 64 2.56 -18.80 0.67
N ALA A 65 1.26 -18.98 0.42
CA ALA A 65 0.48 -20.11 0.93
C ALA A 65 0.77 -21.44 0.19
N GLY A 66 1.63 -21.42 -0.84
CA GLY A 66 2.01 -22.61 -1.59
C GLY A 66 0.94 -23.11 -2.56
N VAL A 67 -0.02 -22.26 -2.94
CA VAL A 67 -1.05 -22.61 -3.93
C VAL A 67 -0.39 -22.83 -5.28
N LYS A 68 -0.72 -23.95 -5.91
CA LYS A 68 -0.23 -24.34 -7.23
C LYS A 68 -1.39 -24.47 -8.21
N PRO A 69 -1.14 -24.30 -9.52
CA PRO A 69 -2.08 -24.71 -10.54
C PRO A 69 -2.46 -26.18 -10.34
N VAL A 70 -3.74 -26.50 -10.54
CA VAL A 70 -4.18 -27.89 -10.63
C VAL A 70 -3.89 -28.33 -12.06
N LEU A 71 -2.95 -29.27 -12.21
CA LEU A 71 -2.66 -29.96 -13.46
C LEU A 71 -3.41 -31.29 -13.51
#